data_AF-A0A0A1SZB1-F1
#
_entry.id   AF-A0A0A1SZB1-F1
#
_cell.length_a   1.000
_cell.length_b   1.000
_cell.length_c   1.000
_cell.angle_alpha   90.00
_cell.angle_beta   90.00
_cell.angle_gamma   90.00
#
_symmetry.space_group_name_H-M   'P 1'
#
loop_
_entity.id
_entity.type
_entity.pdbx_description
1 polymer ?
#
loop_
_entity_poly.entity_id
_entity_poly.type
_entity_poly.pdbx_seq_one_letter_code
_entity_poly.pdbx_strand_id
1 'polypeptide(L)'
;MGDPAGNDVSAAVAGKVHLDRFLLEATPDQDIVREVQCLGGLIHQHVDTHYHLRETASPDRDVAATLVALGFSDDGSSNLTAQQVVSLCTNPTTRQIGLRHVILRTLFQSIDWQSPGPVGLLPDAAAAFIQRVPTSESQSQSDHEAVTIAITKWLKFSAFLLHPQRSQRTPLSWTPTAENDAKVEKLTGLLNTFLGFFMEQDAHLRQEQANHLRGVVAECAKLGYLLFSQPSDFKLLPGHESGRDKSSRSHSEKISIIVEAGLDKGAYHDEYGMVYPSVTHLLEPTFAATGV
;
A
#
# COMPACT_ATOMS: atom_id res chain seq x y z
N MET A 1 -48.25 35.63 -48.74
CA MET A 1 -46.79 35.84 -48.71
C MET A 1 -46.39 35.46 -47.29
N GLY A 2 -45.93 34.22 -47.11
CA GLY A 2 -45.80 33.60 -45.79
C GLY A 2 -44.50 34.02 -45.11
N ASP A 3 -44.61 34.43 -43.85
CA ASP A 3 -43.50 34.49 -42.90
C ASP A 3 -43.20 33.08 -42.38
N PRO A 4 -41.96 32.57 -42.51
CA PRO A 4 -41.49 31.49 -41.66
C PRO A 4 -40.80 32.11 -40.45
N ALA A 5 -41.59 32.49 -39.44
CA ALA A 5 -41.13 32.48 -38.06
C ALA A 5 -41.14 31.01 -37.60
N GLY A 6 -39.99 30.35 -37.67
CA GLY A 6 -39.89 28.96 -37.26
C GLY A 6 -38.45 28.49 -37.12
N ASN A 7 -38.11 28.10 -35.89
CA ASN A 7 -36.99 27.23 -35.53
C ASN A 7 -35.59 27.67 -35.96
N ASP A 8 -34.83 28.23 -35.02
CA ASP A 8 -33.59 27.57 -34.57
C ASP A 8 -32.95 28.30 -33.38
N VAL A 9 -33.67 28.38 -32.26
CA VAL A 9 -33.05 28.67 -30.95
C VAL A 9 -33.23 27.51 -29.97
N SER A 10 -33.87 26.41 -30.40
CA SER A 10 -34.04 25.20 -29.58
C SER A 10 -32.98 24.13 -29.86
N ALA A 11 -31.74 24.55 -30.13
CA ALA A 11 -30.56 23.66 -30.19
C ALA A 11 -29.46 24.07 -29.19
N ALA A 12 -29.80 24.88 -28.19
CA ALA A 12 -28.88 25.33 -27.17
C ALA A 12 -29.30 24.81 -25.79
N VAL A 13 -29.07 23.51 -25.52
CA VAL A 13 -28.40 22.96 -24.32
C VAL A 13 -28.17 21.46 -24.62
N ALA A 14 -27.10 21.13 -25.36
CA ALA A 14 -26.54 19.80 -25.23
C ALA A 14 -26.07 19.66 -23.77
N GLY A 15 -26.80 18.86 -22.98
CA GLY A 15 -26.65 18.79 -21.53
C GLY A 15 -25.20 18.56 -21.12
N LYS A 16 -24.67 19.40 -20.21
CA LYS A 16 -23.36 19.18 -19.62
C LYS A 16 -23.34 17.79 -18.97
N VAL A 17 -22.46 16.92 -19.46
CA VAL A 17 -22.26 15.60 -18.87
C VAL A 17 -21.52 15.77 -17.55
N HIS A 18 -22.18 15.48 -16.44
CA HIS A 18 -21.55 15.46 -15.11
C HIS A 18 -20.85 14.12 -14.90
N LEU A 19 -19.53 14.09 -15.09
CA LEU A 19 -18.73 12.87 -15.07
C LEU A 19 -18.85 12.09 -13.76
N ASP A 20 -18.99 12.77 -12.61
CA ASP A 20 -19.10 12.13 -11.29
C ASP A 20 -20.29 11.16 -11.16
N ARG A 21 -21.32 11.29 -12.01
CA ARG A 21 -22.44 10.34 -12.06
C ARG A 21 -22.07 8.98 -12.65
N PHE A 22 -20.93 8.90 -13.34
CA PHE A 22 -20.45 7.69 -14.02
C PHE A 22 -19.23 7.09 -13.34
N LEU A 23 -18.46 7.88 -12.60
CA LEU A 23 -17.28 7.40 -11.89
C LEU A 23 -17.66 6.39 -10.80
N LEU A 24 -16.66 5.60 -10.40
CA LEU A 24 -16.80 4.59 -9.35
C LEU A 24 -17.27 5.24 -8.05
N GLU A 25 -18.15 4.56 -7.33
CA GLU A 25 -18.60 4.98 -6.01
C GLU A 25 -17.52 4.67 -4.97
N ALA A 26 -17.38 5.59 -4.02
CA ALA A 26 -16.44 5.40 -2.92
C ALA A 26 -16.87 4.20 -2.06
N THR A 27 -15.92 3.35 -1.72
CA THR A 27 -16.15 2.34 -0.69
C THR A 27 -16.26 3.05 0.66
N PRO A 28 -17.22 2.68 1.53
CA PRO A 28 -17.30 3.24 2.88
C PRO A 28 -15.99 3.08 3.64
N ASP A 29 -15.55 4.13 4.34
CA ASP A 29 -14.26 4.14 5.06
C ASP A 29 -14.15 2.97 6.06
N GLN A 30 -15.26 2.59 6.70
CA GLN A 30 -15.32 1.46 7.63
C GLN A 30 -15.02 0.11 6.95
N ASP A 31 -15.44 -0.05 5.70
CA ASP A 31 -15.17 -1.27 4.94
C ASP A 31 -13.69 -1.31 4.56
N ILE A 32 -13.09 -0.18 4.17
CA ILE A 32 -11.64 -0.09 3.88
C ILE A 32 -10.81 -0.39 5.14
N VAL A 33 -11.17 0.20 6.29
CA VAL A 33 -10.52 -0.08 7.58
C VAL A 33 -10.59 -1.57 7.92
N ARG A 34 -11.75 -2.19 7.71
CA ARG A 34 -11.93 -3.63 7.92
C ARG A 34 -11.01 -4.45 7.02
N GLU A 35 -10.88 -4.13 5.73
CA GLU A 35 -9.97 -4.85 4.83
C GLU A 35 -8.51 -4.73 5.27
N VAL A 36 -8.07 -3.54 5.72
CA VAL A 36 -6.72 -3.33 6.28
C VAL A 36 -6.50 -4.18 7.53
N GLN A 37 -7.48 -4.21 8.45
CA GLN A 37 -7.42 -5.03 9.66
C GLN A 37 -7.43 -6.52 9.37
N CYS A 38 -8.27 -6.98 8.43
CA CYS A 38 -8.30 -8.38 7.98
C CYS A 38 -6.93 -8.83 7.46
N LEU A 39 -6.28 -8.01 6.62
CA LEU A 39 -4.94 -8.30 6.13
C LEU A 39 -3.91 -8.32 7.28
N GLY A 40 -4.00 -7.39 8.24
CA GLY A 40 -3.18 -7.42 9.45
C GLY A 40 -3.34 -8.73 10.25
N GLY A 41 -4.57 -9.21 10.39
CA GLY A 41 -4.89 -10.50 11.02
C GLY A 41 -4.31 -11.70 10.25
N LEU A 42 -4.39 -11.69 8.92
CA LEU A 42 -3.79 -12.73 8.08
C LEU A 42 -2.26 -12.77 8.20
N ILE A 43 -1.60 -11.60 8.26
CA ILE A 43 -0.15 -11.49 8.47
C ILE A 43 0.22 -12.03 9.85
N HIS A 44 -0.53 -11.68 10.89
CA HIS A 44 -0.34 -12.21 12.24
C HIS A 44 -0.43 -13.74 12.22
N GLN A 45 -1.53 -14.30 11.72
CA GLN A 45 -1.75 -15.74 11.66
C GLN A 45 -0.64 -16.44 10.88
N HIS A 46 -0.22 -15.87 9.75
CA HIS A 46 0.85 -16.43 8.94
C HIS A 46 2.16 -16.53 9.73
N VAL A 47 2.52 -15.44 10.44
CA VAL A 47 3.77 -15.40 11.18
C VAL A 47 3.77 -16.36 12.37
N ASP A 48 2.64 -16.44 13.08
CA ASP A 48 2.50 -17.30 14.26
C ASP A 48 2.55 -18.79 13.89
N THR A 49 1.98 -19.16 12.74
CA THR A 49 1.82 -20.56 12.34
C THR A 49 3.05 -21.15 11.64
N HIS A 50 3.78 -20.35 10.85
CA HIS A 50 4.71 -20.90 9.86
C HIS A 50 6.21 -20.65 10.13
N TYR A 51 6.57 -19.93 11.19
CA TYR A 51 7.97 -19.66 11.52
C TYR A 51 8.30 -20.11 12.93
N HIS A 52 9.48 -20.71 13.10
CA HIS A 52 9.90 -21.24 14.38
C HIS A 52 10.48 -20.14 15.29
N LEU A 53 10.44 -20.37 16.61
CA LEU A 53 11.08 -19.52 17.63
C LEU A 53 12.45 -20.02 18.09
N ARG A 54 13.01 -21.07 17.47
CA ARG A 54 14.33 -21.63 17.84
C ARG A 54 15.47 -20.64 17.56
N GLU A 55 16.57 -20.74 18.27
CA GLU A 55 17.77 -19.96 17.96
C GLU A 55 18.20 -20.19 16.51
N THR A 56 18.43 -19.10 15.79
CA THR A 56 19.02 -19.13 14.45
C THR A 56 20.52 -18.95 14.59
N ALA A 57 21.31 -19.62 13.75
CA ALA A 57 22.73 -19.30 13.62
C ALA A 57 22.91 -17.79 13.36
N SER A 58 24.04 -17.20 13.78
CA SER A 58 24.27 -15.77 13.63
C SER A 58 24.02 -15.36 12.18
N PRO A 59 23.11 -14.41 11.92
CA PRO A 59 22.82 -13.98 10.56
C PRO A 59 24.07 -13.35 9.96
N ASP A 60 24.60 -13.95 8.90
CA ASP A 60 25.69 -13.37 8.11
C ASP A 60 25.21 -12.09 7.40
N ARG A 61 26.17 -11.32 6.88
CA ARG A 61 25.96 -10.13 6.02
C ARG A 61 25.00 -10.41 4.86
N ASP A 62 24.88 -11.67 4.46
CA ASP A 62 23.99 -12.16 3.41
C ASP A 62 22.49 -12.00 3.75
N VAL A 63 22.10 -12.03 5.03
CA VAL A 63 20.69 -11.86 5.46
C VAL A 63 20.24 -10.40 5.35
N ALA A 64 21.12 -9.44 5.64
CA ALA A 64 20.78 -8.03 5.49
C ALA A 64 20.60 -7.64 4.02
N ALA A 65 21.36 -8.27 3.11
CA ALA A 65 21.25 -8.03 1.67
C ALA A 65 19.86 -8.43 1.11
N THR A 66 19.21 -9.46 1.65
CA THR A 66 17.86 -9.85 1.22
C THR A 66 16.80 -8.85 1.68
N LEU A 67 16.97 -8.19 2.83
CA LEU A 67 16.11 -7.06 3.23
C LEU A 67 16.32 -5.83 2.35
N VAL A 68 17.55 -5.54 1.92
CA VAL A 68 17.79 -4.46 0.95
C VAL A 68 17.04 -4.72 -0.36
N ALA A 69 17.04 -5.96 -0.85
CA ALA A 69 16.28 -6.36 -2.02
C ALA A 69 14.75 -6.22 -1.83
N LEU A 70 14.27 -6.25 -0.58
CA LEU A 70 12.87 -5.99 -0.19
C LEU A 70 12.54 -4.50 -0.03
N GLY A 71 13.50 -3.58 -0.23
CA GLY A 71 13.30 -2.14 -0.09
C GLY A 71 13.58 -1.60 1.32
N PHE A 72 14.35 -2.31 2.14
CA PHE A 72 14.90 -1.76 3.39
C PHE A 72 16.23 -1.07 3.08
N SER A 73 16.22 0.26 3.09
CA SER A 73 17.41 1.07 2.80
C SER A 73 17.93 1.74 4.07
N ASP A 74 19.24 1.92 4.15
CA ASP A 74 19.90 2.66 5.24
C ASP A 74 20.04 4.15 4.91
N ASP A 75 19.29 4.65 3.93
CA ASP A 75 19.32 6.05 3.44
C ASP A 75 18.57 7.03 4.35
N GLY A 76 18.05 6.55 5.49
CA GLY A 76 17.32 7.35 6.47
C GLY A 76 15.84 7.55 6.13
N SER A 77 15.33 6.92 5.06
CA SER A 77 13.90 6.96 4.71
C SER A 77 13.02 6.05 5.59
N SER A 78 13.62 5.08 6.28
CA SER A 78 12.96 4.22 7.27
C SER A 78 13.50 4.45 8.67
N ASN A 79 12.63 4.30 9.67
CA ASN A 79 13.01 4.38 11.08
C ASN A 79 13.98 3.27 11.52
N LEU A 80 14.08 2.18 10.74
CA LEU A 80 14.96 1.05 10.99
C LEU A 80 15.84 0.79 9.77
N THR A 81 17.12 0.55 10.04
CA THR A 81 18.08 0.00 9.09
C THR A 81 17.78 -1.46 8.82
N ALA A 82 18.24 -1.99 7.67
CA ALA A 82 18.12 -3.41 7.38
C ALA A 82 18.73 -4.26 8.51
N GLN A 83 19.88 -3.83 9.05
CA GLN A 83 20.56 -4.53 10.13
C GLN A 83 19.76 -4.57 11.45
N GLN A 84 19.06 -3.48 11.80
CA GLN A 84 18.17 -3.47 12.97
C GLN A 84 16.98 -4.40 12.78
N VAL A 85 16.43 -4.52 11.57
CA VAL A 85 15.35 -5.47 11.30
C VAL A 85 15.86 -6.92 11.38
N VAL A 86 17.07 -7.20 10.87
CA VAL A 86 17.70 -8.53 11.04
C VAL A 86 17.86 -8.89 12.51
N SER A 87 18.33 -7.97 13.36
CA SER A 87 18.51 -8.26 14.79
C SER A 87 17.20 -8.61 15.49
N LEU A 88 16.10 -7.93 15.12
CA LEU A 88 14.76 -8.23 15.64
C LEU A 88 14.26 -9.60 15.19
N CYS A 89 14.45 -9.96 13.92
CA CYS A 89 14.01 -11.24 13.38
C CYS A 89 14.84 -12.41 13.91
N THR A 90 16.13 -12.21 14.20
CA THR A 90 17.00 -13.29 14.68
C THR A 90 16.87 -13.57 16.17
N ASN A 91 16.54 -12.56 16.98
CA ASN A 91 16.24 -12.77 18.40
C ASN A 91 14.88 -13.50 18.57
N PRO A 92 14.85 -14.71 19.18
CA PRO A 92 13.62 -15.45 19.45
C PRO A 92 12.49 -14.66 20.12
N THR A 93 12.81 -13.73 21.03
CA THR A 93 11.79 -12.99 21.79
C THR A 93 11.13 -11.89 20.97
N THR A 94 11.81 -11.36 19.95
CA THR A 94 11.29 -10.30 19.08
C THR A 94 10.98 -10.79 17.67
N ARG A 95 11.27 -12.06 17.36
CA ARG A 95 11.19 -12.61 16.00
C ARG A 95 9.84 -12.41 15.35
N GLN A 96 8.76 -12.85 15.99
CA GLN A 96 7.42 -12.73 15.42
C GLN A 96 7.08 -11.28 15.08
N ILE A 97 7.48 -10.34 15.94
CA ILE A 97 7.24 -8.92 15.76
C ILE A 97 8.06 -8.39 14.57
N GLY A 98 9.33 -8.78 14.47
CA GLY A 98 10.20 -8.44 13.33
C GLY A 98 9.70 -9.00 11.99
N LEU A 99 9.28 -10.28 11.96
CA LEU A 99 8.74 -10.92 10.76
C LEU A 99 7.42 -10.29 10.30
N ARG A 100 6.52 -9.98 11.25
CA ARG A 100 5.29 -9.23 10.96
C ARG A 100 5.62 -7.88 10.33
N HIS A 101 6.57 -7.15 10.90
CA HIS A 101 7.01 -5.86 10.37
C HIS A 101 7.52 -5.96 8.91
N VAL A 102 8.37 -6.96 8.63
CA VAL A 102 8.91 -7.18 7.27
C VAL A 102 7.79 -7.44 6.27
N ILE A 103 6.90 -8.39 6.57
CA ILE A 103 5.80 -8.75 5.67
C ILE A 103 4.87 -7.55 5.47
N LEU A 104 4.46 -6.90 6.55
CA LEU A 104 3.55 -5.74 6.52
C LEU A 104 4.10 -4.60 5.66
N ARG A 105 5.37 -4.21 5.89
CA ARG A 105 6.01 -3.11 5.16
C ARG A 105 6.15 -3.44 3.68
N THR A 106 6.65 -4.62 3.35
CA THR A 106 6.83 -5.04 1.95
C THR A 106 5.49 -5.14 1.21
N LEU A 107 4.45 -5.70 1.85
CA LEU A 107 3.12 -5.80 1.25
C LEU A 107 2.53 -4.42 0.96
N PHE A 108 2.57 -3.48 1.90
CA PHE A 108 2.02 -2.14 1.65
C PHE A 108 2.81 -1.32 0.65
N GLN A 109 4.15 -1.44 0.64
CA GLN A 109 4.96 -0.85 -0.43
C GLN A 109 4.62 -1.42 -1.81
N SER A 110 4.14 -2.66 -1.90
CA SER A 110 3.74 -3.24 -3.19
C SER A 110 2.44 -2.64 -3.76
N ILE A 111 1.62 -2.01 -2.93
CA ILE A 111 0.37 -1.34 -3.35
C ILE A 111 0.42 0.18 -3.21
N ASP A 112 1.56 0.72 -2.76
CA ASP A 112 1.78 2.16 -2.68
C ASP A 112 2.30 2.69 -4.02
N TRP A 113 1.59 3.68 -4.57
CA TRP A 113 1.99 4.35 -5.80
C TRP A 113 3.02 5.48 -5.57
N GLN A 114 3.10 6.02 -4.35
CA GLN A 114 3.99 7.13 -3.98
C GLN A 114 5.41 6.63 -3.71
N SER A 115 5.53 5.50 -3.01
CA SER A 115 6.80 4.85 -2.70
C SER A 115 6.75 3.37 -3.12
N PRO A 116 6.74 3.09 -4.44
CA PRO A 116 6.58 1.73 -4.93
C PRO A 116 7.76 0.84 -4.50
N GLY A 117 7.41 -0.33 -3.98
CA GLY A 117 8.37 -1.38 -3.65
C GLY A 117 8.99 -2.05 -4.89
N PRO A 118 9.87 -3.04 -4.68
CA PRO A 118 10.57 -3.76 -5.76
C PRO A 118 9.62 -4.56 -6.68
N VAL A 119 8.45 -4.93 -6.19
CA VAL A 119 7.39 -5.60 -6.95
C VAL A 119 6.07 -4.90 -6.65
N GLY A 120 5.42 -4.36 -7.68
CA GLY A 120 4.12 -3.71 -7.57
C GLY A 120 2.96 -4.67 -7.82
N LEU A 121 1.90 -4.56 -7.02
CA LEU A 121 0.64 -5.29 -7.13
C LEU A 121 -0.51 -4.43 -7.70
N LEU A 122 -0.25 -3.18 -8.08
CA LEU A 122 -1.23 -2.32 -8.76
C LEU A 122 -1.49 -2.78 -10.21
N PRO A 123 -2.60 -2.32 -10.83
CA PRO A 123 -2.86 -2.59 -12.25
C PRO A 123 -1.69 -2.18 -13.15
N ASP A 124 -1.34 -3.01 -14.15
CA ASP A 124 -0.14 -2.79 -14.99
C ASP A 124 -0.15 -1.45 -15.72
N ALA A 125 -1.29 -1.07 -16.27
CA ALA A 125 -1.45 0.23 -16.92
C ALA A 125 -1.13 1.39 -15.97
N ALA A 126 -1.50 1.25 -14.70
CA ALA A 126 -1.23 2.27 -13.70
C ALA A 126 0.25 2.29 -13.29
N ALA A 127 0.81 1.14 -12.95
CA ALA A 127 2.22 1.02 -12.56
C ALA A 127 3.15 1.51 -13.67
N ALA A 128 2.88 1.16 -14.93
CA ALA A 128 3.66 1.58 -16.08
C ALA A 128 3.59 3.09 -16.35
N PHE A 129 2.48 3.75 -15.99
CA PHE A 129 2.35 5.19 -16.08
C PHE A 129 3.11 5.89 -14.95
N ILE A 130 2.90 5.47 -13.70
CA ILE A 130 3.56 6.06 -12.52
C ILE A 130 5.09 6.02 -12.68
N GLN A 131 5.65 4.91 -13.19
CA GLN A 131 7.08 4.80 -13.48
C GLN A 131 7.61 5.79 -14.53
N ARG A 132 6.74 6.35 -15.36
CA ARG A 132 7.08 7.36 -16.37
C ARG A 132 6.82 8.78 -15.91
N VAL A 133 6.09 8.96 -14.80
CA VAL A 133 5.91 10.28 -14.20
C VAL A 133 7.29 10.70 -13.67
N PRO A 134 7.84 11.85 -14.13
CA PRO A 134 9.09 12.34 -13.60
C PRO A 134 8.93 12.57 -12.09
N THR A 135 9.95 12.24 -11.30
CA THR A 135 9.98 12.45 -9.83
C THR A 135 9.96 13.93 -9.39
N SER A 136 9.67 14.83 -10.34
CA SER A 136 9.46 16.26 -10.25
C SER A 136 10.67 17.13 -9.92
N GLU A 137 10.74 18.27 -10.61
CA GLU A 137 11.66 19.41 -10.40
C GLU A 137 11.20 20.31 -9.22
N SER A 138 10.28 19.83 -8.38
CA SER A 138 9.48 20.63 -7.43
C SER A 138 10.35 21.41 -6.45
N GLN A 139 10.37 22.74 -6.60
CA GLN A 139 11.06 23.66 -5.68
C GLN A 139 10.13 24.14 -4.54
N SER A 140 8.81 23.93 -4.67
CA SER A 140 7.80 24.45 -3.74
C SER A 140 6.75 23.42 -3.29
N GLN A 141 6.18 23.64 -2.10
CA GLN A 141 5.11 22.80 -1.53
C GLN A 141 3.84 22.80 -2.41
N SER A 142 3.52 23.92 -3.05
CA SER A 142 2.35 24.03 -3.93
C SER A 142 2.47 23.19 -5.20
N ASP A 143 3.68 23.03 -5.74
CA ASP A 143 3.92 22.19 -6.92
C ASP A 143 3.70 20.71 -6.58
N HIS A 144 4.17 20.28 -5.40
CA HIS A 144 3.93 18.93 -4.91
C HIS A 144 2.44 18.64 -4.75
N GLU A 145 1.68 19.56 -4.13
CA GLU A 145 0.23 19.42 -3.96
C GLU A 145 -0.51 19.34 -5.30
N ALA A 146 -0.15 20.19 -6.28
CA ALA A 146 -0.73 20.15 -7.61
C ALA A 146 -0.45 18.81 -8.33
N VAL A 147 0.75 18.27 -8.19
CA VAL A 147 1.12 16.95 -8.74
C VAL A 147 0.32 15.84 -8.06
N THR A 148 0.21 15.85 -6.72
CA THR A 148 -0.61 14.88 -5.98
C THR A 148 -2.06 14.91 -6.47
N ILE A 149 -2.67 16.10 -6.59
CA ILE A 149 -4.04 16.26 -7.11
C ILE A 149 -4.18 15.69 -8.52
N ALA A 150 -3.23 16.00 -9.41
CA ALA A 150 -3.24 15.51 -10.78
C ALA A 150 -3.18 13.97 -10.83
N ILE A 151 -2.31 13.37 -10.02
CA ILE A 151 -2.18 11.92 -9.92
C ILE A 151 -3.46 11.30 -9.34
N THR A 152 -4.00 11.81 -8.24
CA THR A 152 -5.26 11.29 -7.65
C THR A 152 -6.42 11.35 -8.65
N LYS A 153 -6.55 12.45 -9.41
CA LYS A 153 -7.56 12.55 -10.48
C LYS A 153 -7.31 11.52 -11.59
N TRP A 154 -6.06 11.35 -12.00
CA TRP A 154 -5.70 10.34 -13.00
C TRP A 154 -5.97 8.91 -12.51
N LEU A 155 -5.66 8.58 -11.25
CA LEU A 155 -5.98 7.28 -10.64
C LEU A 155 -7.50 7.04 -10.68
N LYS A 156 -8.31 8.01 -10.24
CA LYS A 156 -9.77 7.95 -10.28
C LYS A 156 -10.31 7.66 -11.69
N PHE A 157 -9.82 8.38 -12.70
CA PHE A 157 -10.25 8.17 -14.08
C PHE A 157 -9.75 6.85 -14.65
N SER A 158 -8.52 6.46 -14.34
CA SER A 158 -7.93 5.21 -14.82
C SER A 158 -8.66 4.01 -14.22
N ALA A 159 -9.00 4.04 -12.93
CA ALA A 159 -9.81 3.01 -12.30
C ALA A 159 -11.16 2.83 -13.00
N PHE A 160 -11.85 3.94 -13.27
CA PHE A 160 -13.08 3.92 -14.06
C PHE A 160 -12.86 3.33 -15.47
N LEU A 161 -11.82 3.76 -16.19
CA LEU A 161 -11.55 3.29 -17.55
C LEU A 161 -11.09 1.83 -17.62
N LEU A 162 -10.46 1.32 -16.57
CA LEU A 162 -10.05 -0.09 -16.44
C LEU A 162 -11.20 -1.00 -15.99
N HIS A 163 -12.29 -0.45 -15.44
CA HIS A 163 -13.38 -1.26 -14.91
C HIS A 163 -14.14 -1.97 -16.06
N PRO A 164 -14.22 -3.32 -16.08
CA PRO A 164 -14.84 -4.04 -17.19
C PRO A 164 -16.35 -3.78 -17.30
N GLN A 165 -17.01 -3.48 -16.18
CA GLN A 165 -18.44 -3.23 -16.07
C GLN A 165 -18.73 -1.84 -15.47
N ARG A 166 -18.27 -0.78 -16.16
CA ARG A 166 -18.32 0.62 -15.66
C ARG A 166 -19.67 1.09 -15.10
N SER A 167 -20.77 0.57 -15.63
CA SER A 167 -22.12 0.90 -15.18
C SER A 167 -22.43 0.47 -13.74
N GLN A 168 -21.69 -0.51 -13.20
CA GLN A 168 -21.85 -0.97 -11.82
C GLN A 168 -21.27 0.02 -10.80
N ARG A 169 -20.31 0.86 -11.24
CA ARG A 169 -19.66 1.87 -10.39
C ARG A 169 -19.06 1.29 -9.10
N THR A 170 -18.65 0.03 -9.11
CA THR A 170 -17.97 -0.65 -8.01
C THR A 170 -16.45 -0.49 -8.09
N PRO A 171 -15.70 -0.77 -7.02
CA PRO A 171 -14.25 -0.88 -7.09
C PRO A 171 -13.80 -1.92 -8.12
N LEU A 172 -12.61 -1.72 -8.68
CA LEU A 172 -11.95 -2.73 -9.49
C LEU A 172 -11.76 -4.01 -8.68
N SER A 173 -12.19 -5.12 -9.27
CA SER A 173 -11.94 -6.44 -8.72
C SER A 173 -10.56 -6.90 -9.15
N TRP A 174 -9.73 -7.33 -8.19
CA TRP A 174 -8.55 -8.13 -8.52
C TRP A 174 -9.02 -9.48 -9.09
N THR A 175 -8.55 -9.82 -10.29
CA THR A 175 -8.87 -11.07 -10.97
C THR A 175 -7.62 -11.95 -11.08
N PRO A 176 -7.73 -13.27 -10.86
CA PRO A 176 -6.65 -14.20 -11.13
C PRO A 176 -6.43 -14.25 -12.64
N THR A 177 -5.35 -13.61 -13.10
CA THR A 177 -4.86 -13.67 -14.48
C THR A 177 -3.42 -14.17 -14.43
N ALA A 178 -2.91 -14.71 -15.53
CA ALA A 178 -1.51 -15.15 -15.57
C ALA A 178 -0.52 -14.03 -15.18
N GLU A 179 -0.84 -12.78 -15.52
CA GLU A 179 -0.05 -11.60 -15.15
C GLU A 179 -0.12 -11.28 -13.66
N ASN A 180 -1.33 -11.27 -13.08
CA ASN A 180 -1.53 -11.02 -11.65
C ASN A 180 -0.96 -12.14 -10.79
N ASP A 181 -1.14 -13.40 -11.21
CA ASP A 181 -0.56 -14.56 -10.55
C ASP A 181 0.98 -14.48 -10.58
N ALA A 182 1.58 -14.08 -11.72
CA ALA A 182 3.02 -13.89 -11.81
C ALA A 182 3.55 -12.79 -10.85
N LYS A 183 2.82 -11.70 -10.65
CA LYS A 183 3.18 -10.66 -9.66
C LYS A 183 3.14 -11.21 -8.23
N VAL A 184 2.08 -11.96 -7.90
CA VAL A 184 1.89 -12.59 -6.60
C VAL A 184 3.02 -13.59 -6.32
N GLU A 185 3.32 -14.46 -7.28
CA GLU A 185 4.43 -15.43 -7.16
C GLU A 185 5.78 -14.73 -7.03
N LYS A 186 6.03 -13.66 -7.81
CA LYS A 186 7.27 -12.89 -7.75
C LYS A 186 7.47 -12.26 -6.38
N LEU A 187 6.44 -11.63 -5.80
CA LEU A 187 6.54 -11.02 -4.48
C LEU A 187 6.67 -12.07 -3.37
N THR A 188 5.93 -13.18 -3.47
CA THR A 188 6.03 -14.32 -2.55
C THR A 188 7.46 -14.89 -2.55
N GLY A 189 8.04 -15.10 -3.73
CA GLY A 189 9.41 -15.57 -3.90
C GLY A 189 10.42 -14.60 -3.30
N LEU A 190 10.25 -13.29 -3.54
CA LEU A 190 11.12 -12.26 -2.99
C LEU A 190 11.06 -12.23 -1.45
N LEU A 191 9.87 -12.27 -0.85
CA LEU A 191 9.69 -12.39 0.60
C LEU A 191 10.37 -13.65 1.17
N ASN A 192 10.20 -14.79 0.50
CA ASN A 192 10.81 -16.05 0.92
C ASN A 192 12.34 -16.06 0.86
N THR A 193 12.99 -15.16 0.10
CA THR A 193 14.46 -15.00 0.16
C THR A 193 14.94 -14.58 1.54
N PHE A 194 14.11 -13.85 2.30
CA PHE A 194 14.39 -13.48 3.70
C PHE A 194 13.68 -14.40 4.69
N LEU A 195 12.40 -14.72 4.47
CA LEU A 195 11.61 -15.49 5.43
C LEU A 195 12.10 -16.95 5.55
N GLY A 196 12.74 -17.48 4.51
CA GLY A 196 13.28 -18.84 4.48
C GLY A 196 14.29 -19.16 5.59
N PHE A 197 14.96 -18.14 6.16
CA PHE A 197 15.88 -18.33 7.29
C PHE A 197 15.19 -18.74 8.60
N PHE A 198 13.87 -18.56 8.71
CA PHE A 198 13.08 -18.77 9.92
C PHE A 198 12.07 -19.91 9.81
N MET A 199 12.13 -20.66 8.71
CA MET A 199 11.20 -21.74 8.38
C MET A 199 11.71 -23.10 8.83
N GLU A 200 10.77 -24.04 9.04
CA GLU A 200 11.10 -25.45 9.20
C GLU A 200 11.67 -26.04 7.89
N GLN A 201 12.53 -27.06 8.01
CA GLN A 201 13.14 -27.72 6.84
C GLN A 201 12.22 -28.74 6.16
N ASP A 202 11.17 -29.17 6.87
CA ASP A 202 10.19 -30.13 6.38
C ASP A 202 9.52 -29.65 5.08
N ALA A 203 9.51 -30.50 4.06
CA ALA A 203 9.03 -30.11 2.73
C ALA A 203 7.53 -29.79 2.71
N HIS A 204 6.71 -30.50 3.51
CA HIS A 204 5.28 -30.26 3.59
C HIS A 204 4.99 -28.92 4.28
N LEU A 205 5.64 -28.65 5.42
CA LEU A 205 5.50 -27.38 6.14
C LEU A 205 5.95 -26.18 5.28
N ARG A 206 7.01 -26.34 4.49
CA ARG A 206 7.45 -25.29 3.54
C ARG A 206 6.44 -25.04 2.43
N GLN A 207 5.82 -26.09 1.88
CA GLN A 207 4.79 -25.93 0.87
C GLN A 207 3.54 -25.25 1.45
N GLU A 208 3.14 -25.62 2.66
CA GLU A 208 2.01 -25.01 3.35
C GLU A 208 2.25 -23.52 3.65
N GLN A 209 3.44 -23.18 4.16
CA GLN A 209 3.86 -21.80 4.36
C GLN A 209 3.82 -21.00 3.06
N ALA A 210 4.39 -21.53 1.97
CA ALA A 210 4.43 -20.84 0.69
C ALA A 210 3.01 -20.61 0.13
N ASN A 211 2.14 -21.61 0.24
CA ASN A 211 0.74 -21.50 -0.16
C ASN A 211 -0.01 -20.44 0.66
N HIS A 212 0.19 -20.40 1.97
CA HIS A 212 -0.45 -19.41 2.83
C HIS A 212 0.08 -18.00 2.54
N LEU A 213 1.40 -17.82 2.42
CA LEU A 213 2.01 -16.52 2.10
C LEU A 213 1.49 -15.98 0.77
N ARG A 214 1.37 -16.84 -0.23
CA ARG A 214 0.76 -16.48 -1.52
C ARG A 214 -0.66 -15.98 -1.38
N GLY A 215 -1.47 -16.62 -0.53
CA GLY A 215 -2.81 -16.15 -0.17
C GLY A 215 -2.79 -14.76 0.46
N VAL A 216 -1.90 -14.52 1.43
CA VAL A 216 -1.72 -13.19 2.06
C VAL A 216 -1.35 -12.12 1.02
N VAL A 217 -0.43 -12.43 0.10
CA VAL A 217 -0.02 -11.53 -0.98
C VAL A 217 -1.20 -11.23 -1.93
N ALA A 218 -2.03 -12.23 -2.26
CA ALA A 218 -3.22 -12.03 -3.08
C ALA A 218 -4.28 -11.16 -2.39
N GLU A 219 -4.50 -11.33 -1.07
CA GLU A 219 -5.38 -10.43 -0.31
C GLU A 219 -4.84 -8.99 -0.28
N CYS A 220 -3.51 -8.81 -0.19
CA CYS A 220 -2.91 -7.48 -0.35
C CYS A 220 -3.15 -6.90 -1.75
N ALA A 221 -3.08 -7.71 -2.82
CA ALA A 221 -3.38 -7.24 -4.17
C ALA A 221 -4.84 -6.78 -4.31
N LYS A 222 -5.79 -7.50 -3.71
CA LYS A 222 -7.20 -7.09 -3.64
C LYS A 222 -7.37 -5.74 -2.93
N LEU A 223 -6.68 -5.55 -1.80
CA LEU A 223 -6.66 -4.26 -1.11
C LEU A 223 -6.07 -3.15 -1.99
N GLY A 224 -4.98 -3.42 -2.72
CA GLY A 224 -4.40 -2.44 -3.66
C GLY A 224 -5.37 -2.02 -4.76
N TYR A 225 -6.12 -2.95 -5.33
CA TYR A 225 -7.15 -2.66 -6.33
C TYR A 225 -8.32 -1.87 -5.74
N LEU A 226 -8.72 -2.19 -4.50
CA LEU A 226 -9.73 -1.45 -3.75
C LEU A 226 -9.31 0.01 -3.54
N LEU A 227 -8.10 0.24 -3.02
CA LEU A 227 -7.56 1.58 -2.75
C LEU A 227 -7.37 2.39 -4.03
N PHE A 228 -6.82 1.76 -5.08
CA PHE A 228 -6.66 2.38 -6.40
C PHE A 228 -7.99 2.85 -7.00
N SER A 229 -9.09 2.20 -6.64
CA SER A 229 -10.44 2.54 -7.12
C SER A 229 -11.08 3.68 -6.35
N GLN A 230 -10.48 4.15 -5.25
CA GLN A 230 -11.06 5.18 -4.43
C GLN A 230 -10.90 6.57 -5.04
N PRO A 231 -11.87 7.47 -4.83
CA PRO A 231 -11.77 8.85 -5.29
C PRO A 231 -10.86 9.73 -4.42
N SER A 232 -10.52 9.27 -3.21
CA SER A 232 -9.61 9.94 -2.27
C SER A 232 -8.27 9.23 -2.23
N ASP A 233 -7.21 9.96 -1.87
CA ASP A 233 -5.92 9.34 -1.59
C ASP A 233 -5.98 8.60 -0.24
N PHE A 234 -5.38 7.42 -0.19
CA PHE A 234 -5.25 6.63 1.02
C PHE A 234 -3.79 6.31 1.23
N LYS A 235 -3.28 6.68 2.40
CA LYS A 235 -1.91 6.43 2.78
C LYS A 235 -1.88 5.37 3.87
N LEU A 236 -1.33 4.22 3.52
CA LEU A 236 -0.97 3.22 4.51
C LEU A 236 0.24 3.74 5.26
N LEU A 237 0.22 3.63 6.58
CA LEU A 237 1.32 4.08 7.44
C LEU A 237 2.09 2.86 7.96
N PRO A 238 3.06 2.33 7.19
CA PRO A 238 3.99 1.32 7.68
C PRO A 238 5.15 1.93 8.48
N GLY A 239 5.20 3.25 8.70
CA GLY A 239 6.33 3.89 9.39
C GLY A 239 6.50 5.41 9.38
N HIS A 240 5.48 6.24 9.65
CA HIS A 240 5.71 7.68 9.85
C HIS A 240 5.00 8.22 11.10
N GLU A 241 5.78 8.55 12.13
CA GLU A 241 5.35 9.47 13.18
C GLU A 241 5.58 10.89 12.68
N SER A 242 4.51 11.62 12.43
CA SER A 242 4.59 13.08 12.37
C SER A 242 4.83 13.61 13.78
N GLY A 243 6.03 14.14 14.02
CA GLY A 243 6.31 15.17 15.02
C GLY A 243 5.76 14.96 16.44
N ARG A 244 6.43 14.13 17.25
CA ARG A 244 6.51 14.38 18.71
C ARG A 244 7.95 14.72 19.06
N ASP A 245 8.14 16.01 19.34
CA ASP A 245 9.26 16.64 20.06
C ASP A 245 10.67 16.02 19.90
N LYS A 246 11.47 16.67 19.05
CA LYS A 246 12.94 16.55 19.02
C LYS A 246 13.64 17.14 20.28
N SER A 247 12.96 17.20 21.43
CA SER A 247 13.50 17.84 22.63
C SER A 247 13.95 16.88 23.74
N SER A 248 13.83 15.56 23.59
CA SER A 248 14.29 14.63 24.64
C SER A 248 15.36 13.64 24.16
N ARG A 249 16.56 14.17 23.86
CA ARG A 249 17.80 13.37 23.86
C ARG A 249 18.16 13.03 25.31
N SER A 250 17.75 11.85 25.80
CA SER A 250 18.42 11.06 26.86
C SER A 250 17.47 10.02 27.49
N HIS A 251 17.49 8.80 26.99
CA HIS A 251 17.41 7.50 27.71
C HIS A 251 17.12 6.41 26.67
N SER A 252 17.82 5.27 26.75
CA SER A 252 17.72 4.08 25.87
C SER A 252 16.53 4.12 24.90
N GLU A 253 16.79 4.54 23.66
CA GLU A 253 15.75 4.75 22.66
C GLU A 253 15.10 3.39 22.35
N LYS A 254 13.94 3.14 22.96
CA LYS A 254 13.18 1.92 22.71
C LYS A 254 12.77 1.95 21.25
N ILE A 255 13.33 1.04 20.47
CA ILE A 255 12.94 0.84 19.08
C ILE A 255 11.45 0.41 19.09
N SER A 256 10.58 1.26 18.55
CA SER A 256 9.16 0.96 18.34
C SER A 256 8.98 0.48 16.91
N ILE A 257 8.43 -0.73 16.73
CA ILE A 257 8.19 -1.29 15.39
C ILE A 257 6.70 -1.46 15.13
N ILE A 258 6.27 -1.18 13.91
CA ILE A 258 4.87 -1.30 13.52
C ILE A 258 4.55 -2.76 13.22
N VAL A 259 3.50 -3.25 13.87
CA VAL A 259 3.00 -4.62 13.72
C VAL A 259 1.63 -4.70 13.09
N GLU A 260 0.92 -3.56 13.01
CA GLU A 260 -0.36 -3.39 12.32
C GLU A 260 -0.41 -2.01 11.67
N ALA A 261 -0.93 -1.95 10.45
CA ALA A 261 -0.96 -0.71 9.67
C ALA A 261 -1.82 0.37 10.31
N GLY A 262 -1.39 1.62 10.18
CA GLY A 262 -2.30 2.76 10.20
C GLY A 262 -2.86 3.03 8.80
N LEU A 263 -3.97 3.78 8.76
CA LEU A 263 -4.61 4.23 7.52
C LEU A 263 -5.02 5.69 7.65
N ASP A 264 -4.44 6.52 6.80
CA ASP A 264 -4.83 7.91 6.62
C ASP A 264 -5.59 8.07 5.32
N LYS A 265 -6.64 8.89 5.36
CA LYS A 265 -7.32 9.38 4.18
C LYS A 265 -6.87 10.81 3.90
N GLY A 266 -6.30 11.02 2.72
CA GLY A 266 -5.84 12.31 2.25
C GLY A 266 -6.98 13.30 2.03
N ALA A 267 -6.61 14.56 1.79
CA ALA A 267 -7.56 15.64 1.59
C ALA A 267 -8.53 15.33 0.44
N TYR A 268 -9.79 15.73 0.63
CA TYR A 268 -10.78 15.69 -0.44
C TYR A 268 -10.58 16.90 -1.35
N HIS A 269 -10.65 16.67 -2.66
CA HIS A 269 -10.66 17.72 -3.67
C HIS A 269 -12.01 17.73 -4.38
N ASP A 270 -12.69 18.86 -4.40
CA ASP A 270 -13.91 19.01 -5.18
C ASP A 270 -13.62 19.15 -6.69
N GLU A 271 -14.69 19.26 -7.48
CA GLU A 271 -14.62 19.43 -8.93
C GLU A 271 -13.86 20.69 -9.37
N TYR A 272 -13.73 21.68 -8.48
CA TYR A 272 -13.00 22.93 -8.69
C TYR A 272 -11.54 22.87 -8.21
N GLY A 273 -11.12 21.76 -7.63
CA GLY A 273 -9.77 21.60 -7.08
C GLY A 273 -9.57 22.30 -5.74
N MET A 274 -10.64 22.72 -5.06
CA MET A 274 -10.53 23.22 -3.70
C MET A 274 -10.15 22.07 -2.78
N VAL A 275 -9.06 22.28 -2.04
CA VAL A 275 -8.53 21.31 -1.08
C VAL A 275 -9.25 21.52 0.25
N TYR A 276 -9.86 20.45 0.76
CA TYR A 276 -10.41 20.43 2.11
C TYR A 276 -9.39 19.71 3.01
N PRO A 277 -8.60 20.45 3.82
CA PRO A 277 -7.31 20.00 4.34
C PRO A 277 -7.38 19.03 5.53
N SER A 278 -8.48 18.30 5.73
CA SER A 278 -8.54 17.32 6.82
C SER A 278 -7.99 15.98 6.37
N VAL A 279 -6.68 15.75 6.58
CA VAL A 279 -6.19 14.38 6.71
C VAL A 279 -7.01 13.72 7.81
N THR A 280 -7.69 12.64 7.47
CA THR A 280 -8.52 11.91 8.41
C THR A 280 -7.80 10.63 8.78
N HIS A 281 -7.39 10.53 10.05
CA HIS A 281 -6.83 9.30 10.61
C HIS A 281 -7.98 8.30 10.79
N LEU A 282 -8.02 7.27 9.95
CA LEU A 282 -9.08 6.26 9.95
C LEU A 282 -8.72 5.05 10.81
N LEU A 283 -7.42 4.74 10.91
CA LEU A 283 -6.89 3.63 11.72
C LEU A 283 -5.53 4.03 12.29
N GLU A 284 -5.39 3.92 13.60
CA GLU A 284 -4.12 4.13 14.29
C GLU A 284 -3.19 2.92 14.09
N PRO A 285 -1.90 3.12 13.78
CA PRO A 285 -0.94 2.03 13.72
C PRO A 285 -0.67 1.44 15.11
N THR A 286 -0.53 0.12 15.19
CA THR A 286 -0.11 -0.56 16.43
C THR A 286 1.40 -0.73 16.45
N PHE A 287 2.03 -0.26 17.53
CA PHE A 287 3.46 -0.38 17.76
C PHE A 287 3.78 -1.44 18.82
N ALA A 288 4.84 -2.19 18.60
CA ALA A 288 5.47 -3.03 19.61
C ALA A 288 6.78 -2.39 20.07
N ALA A 289 6.93 -2.23 21.38
CA ALA A 289 8.18 -1.79 21.97
C ALA A 289 9.14 -2.98 22.08
N THR A 290 10.33 -2.87 21.48
CA THR A 290 11.36 -3.87 21.67
C THR A 290 12.19 -3.46 22.88
N GLY A 291 11.94 -4.11 24.03
CA GLY A 291 12.88 -4.03 25.15
C GLY A 291 14.13 -4.80 24.75
N VAL A 292 15.22 -4.08 24.51
CA VAL A 292 16.58 -4.65 24.46
C VAL A 292 17.17 -4.55 25.85
#